data_AF-A0A350MMT3-F1
#
_entry.id   AF-A0A350MMT3-F1
#
_cell.length_a   1.000
_cell.length_b   1.000
_cell.length_c   1.000
_cell.angle_alpha   90.00
_cell.angle_beta   90.00
_cell.angle_gamma   90.00
#
_symmetry.space_group_name_H-M   'P 1'
#
loop_
_entity.id
_entity.type
_entity.pdbx_description
1 polymer ?
#
loop_
_entity_poly.entity_id
_entity_poly.type
_entity_poly.pdbx_seq_one_letter_code
_entity_poly.pdbx_strand_id
1 'polypeptide(L)' 'MRKTADKKLADITLSELKETFREVILEAMDPDYGLELRDEVTEALHESLAQQTRGEGVSLEETRMKLGVK' A
#
# COMPACT_ATOMS: atom_id res chain seq x y z
N MET A 1 -8.87 -18.20 6.21
CA MET A 1 -10.04 -18.93 5.68
C MET A 1 -11.30 -18.26 6.20
N ARG A 2 -12.16 -17.73 5.32
CA ARG A 2 -13.45 -17.12 5.71
C ARG A 2 -14.33 -18.22 6.31
N LYS A 3 -14.65 -18.12 7.61
CA LYS A 3 -15.36 -19.19 8.37
C LYS A 3 -16.78 -19.49 7.87
N THR A 4 -17.35 -18.61 7.05
CA THR A 4 -18.73 -18.63 6.58
C THR A 4 -18.89 -18.85 5.08
N ALA A 5 -17.79 -19.00 4.32
CA ALA A 5 -17.82 -19.00 2.85
C ALA A 5 -18.74 -20.09 2.24
N ASP A 6 -18.89 -21.24 2.90
CA ASP A 6 -19.69 -22.37 2.43
C ASP A 6 -20.99 -22.60 3.24
N LYS A 7 -21.33 -21.69 4.18
CA LYS A 7 -22.57 -21.80 4.96
C LYS A 7 -23.75 -21.25 4.18
N LYS A 8 -24.89 -21.95 4.22
CA LYS A 8 -26.15 -21.40 3.71
C LYS A 8 -26.58 -20.20 4.58
N LEU A 9 -27.17 -19.18 3.95
CA LEU A 9 -27.65 -17.97 4.63
C LEU A 9 -28.60 -18.26 5.80
N ALA A 10 -29.42 -19.32 5.69
CA ALA A 10 -30.35 -19.73 6.73
C ALA A 10 -29.67 -20.23 8.02
N ASP A 11 -28.40 -20.64 7.93
CA ASP A 11 -27.64 -21.24 9.03
C ASP A 11 -26.60 -20.26 9.62
N ILE A 12 -26.61 -18.99 9.17
CA ILE A 12 -25.72 -17.94 9.68
C ILE A 12 -26.34 -17.31 10.93
N THR A 13 -25.55 -17.23 12.00
CA THR A 13 -25.95 -16.50 13.21
C THR A 13 -25.84 -14.98 13.02
N LEU A 14 -26.61 -14.21 13.79
CA LEU A 14 -26.55 -12.74 13.75
C LEU A 14 -25.13 -12.19 14.02
N SER A 15 -24.36 -12.86 14.89
CA SER A 15 -22.97 -12.53 15.18
C SER A 15 -22.06 -12.71 13.96
N GLU A 16 -22.17 -13.85 13.28
CA GLU A 16 -21.38 -14.15 12.07
C GLU A 16 -21.72 -13.22 10.91
N LEU A 17 -23.00 -12.83 10.80
CA LEU A 17 -23.44 -11.85 9.82
C LEU A 17 -22.79 -10.48 10.08
N LYS A 18 -22.83 -10.00 11.33
CA LYS A 18 -22.20 -8.72 11.72
C LYS A 18 -20.69 -8.73 11.51
N GLU A 19 -20.04 -9.85 11.77
CA GLU A 19 -18.61 -10.03 11.54
C GLU A 19 -18.28 -9.95 10.04
N THR A 20 -19.04 -10.66 9.21
CA THR A 20 -18.88 -10.62 7.74
C THR A 20 -19.07 -9.21 7.18
N PHE A 21 -20.10 -8.48 7.62
CA PHE A 21 -20.31 -7.09 7.20
C PHE A 21 -19.17 -6.17 7.64
N ARG A 22 -18.66 -6.34 8.87
CA ARG A 22 -17.53 -5.57 9.38
C ARG A 22 -16.27 -5.85 8.55
N GLU A 23 -15.98 -7.10 8.24
CA GLU A 23 -14.83 -7.49 7.41
C GLU A 23 -14.90 -6.83 6.03
N VAL A 24 -16.06 -6.87 5.36
CA VAL A 24 -16.24 -6.24 4.03
C VAL A 24 -16.07 -4.72 4.09
N ILE A 25 -16.60 -4.06 5.13
CA ILE A 25 -16.44 -2.60 5.29
C ILE A 25 -14.98 -2.24 5.54
N LEU A 26 -14.26 -3.00 6.37
CA LEU A 26 -12.85 -2.77 6.62
C LEU A 26 -12.01 -3.01 5.36
N GLU A 27 -12.29 -4.07 4.59
CA GLU A 27 -11.66 -4.36 3.30
C GLU A 27 -11.95 -3.26 2.26
N ALA A 28 -13.11 -2.61 2.31
CA ALA A 28 -13.44 -1.49 1.44
C ALA A 28 -12.81 -0.15 1.88
N MET A 29 -12.55 0.03 3.17
CA MET A 29 -11.99 1.25 3.75
C MET A 29 -10.46 1.27 3.78
N ASP A 30 -9.85 0.11 4.02
CA ASP A 30 -8.40 -0.14 3.95
C ASP A 30 -8.17 -1.31 2.99
N PRO A 31 -8.48 -1.13 1.70
CA PRO A 31 -8.20 -2.17 0.74
C PRO A 31 -6.68 -2.35 0.66
N ASP A 32 -6.22 -3.59 0.78
CA ASP A 32 -4.83 -3.99 0.48
C ASP A 32 -4.51 -3.83 -1.04
N TYR A 33 -4.83 -2.68 -1.65
CA TYR A 33 -4.43 -2.34 -3.03
C TYR A 33 -2.93 -2.00 -3.14
N GLY A 34 -2.23 -1.99 -2.01
CA GLY A 34 -0.84 -1.54 -1.92
C GLY A 34 -0.76 -0.01 -1.86
N LEU A 35 0.43 0.50 -1.51
CA LEU A 35 0.69 1.94 -1.51
C LEU A 35 0.65 2.47 -2.94
N GLU A 36 -0.37 3.26 -3.26
CA GLU A 36 -0.40 4.05 -4.49
C GLU A 36 0.40 5.34 -4.29
N LEU A 37 1.27 5.65 -5.25
CA LEU A 37 1.98 6.92 -5.27
C LEU A 37 1.03 8.00 -5.77
N ARG A 38 0.98 9.13 -5.06
CA ARG A 38 0.33 10.33 -5.57
C ARG A 38 1.01 10.74 -6.88
N ASP A 39 0.25 11.29 -7.82
CA ASP A 39 0.76 11.74 -9.12
C ASP A 39 1.99 12.65 -8.98
N GLU A 40 1.95 13.57 -8.01
CA GLU A 40 3.07 14.48 -7.67
C GLU A 40 4.37 13.74 -7.30
N VAL A 41 4.27 12.59 -6.64
CA VAL A 41 5.42 11.76 -6.27
C VAL A 41 5.92 10.97 -7.47
N THR A 42 5.01 10.46 -8.30
CA THR A 42 5.33 9.74 -9.54
C THR A 42 6.09 10.65 -10.52
N GLU A 43 5.63 11.88 -10.71
CA GLU A 43 6.29 12.88 -11.56
C GLU A 43 7.69 13.22 -11.05
N ALA A 44 7.84 13.47 -9.74
CA ALA A 44 9.13 13.75 -9.13
C ALA A 44 10.13 12.58 -9.30
N LEU A 45 9.67 11.33 -9.21
CA LEU A 45 10.50 10.16 -9.46
C LEU A 45 10.92 10.06 -10.93
N HIS A 46 10.02 10.33 -11.87
CA HIS A 46 10.37 10.36 -13.30
C HIS A 46 11.40 11.43 -13.62
N GLU A 47 11.24 12.62 -13.05
CA GLU A 47 12.21 13.70 -13.20
C GLU A 47 13.58 13.30 -12.61
N SER A 48 13.59 12.73 -11.41
CA SER A 48 14.82 12.23 -10.77
C SER A 48 15.53 11.17 -11.61
N LEU A 49 14.79 10.29 -12.28
CA LEU A 49 15.35 9.27 -13.17
C LEU A 49 16.00 9.90 -14.42
N ALA A 50 15.36 10.94 -14.97
CA ALA A 50 15.89 11.69 -16.09
C ALA A 50 17.14 12.48 -15.70
N GLN A 51 17.18 13.06 -14.51
CA GLN A 51 18.36 13.73 -13.93
C GLN A 51 19.53 12.76 -13.81
N GLN A 52 19.30 11.56 -13.26
CA GLN A 52 20.32 10.52 -13.16
C GLN A 52 20.93 10.18 -14.53
N THR A 53 20.09 10.07 -15.58
CA THR A 53 20.54 9.78 -16.94
C THR A 53 21.43 10.90 -17.51
N ARG A 54 21.22 12.15 -17.09
CA ARG A 54 22.07 13.31 -17.44
C ARG A 54 23.33 13.44 -16.57
N GLY A 55 23.54 12.54 -15.61
CA GLY A 55 24.63 12.61 -14.65
C GLY A 55 24.39 13.64 -13.54
N GLU A 56 23.15 14.07 -13.34
CA GLU A 56 22.73 14.96 -12.26
C GLU A 56 22.28 14.13 -11.05
N GLY A 57 22.35 14.71 -9.85
CA GLY A 57 21.95 14.06 -8.59
C GLY A 57 23.13 13.78 -7.65
N VAL A 58 22.85 13.12 -6.53
CA VAL A 58 23.83 12.74 -5.51
C VAL A 58 23.82 11.23 -5.38
N SER A 59 25.00 10.60 -5.40
CA SER A 59 25.08 9.15 -5.20
C SER A 59 24.61 8.75 -3.80
N LEU A 60 24.19 7.49 -3.64
CA LEU A 60 23.85 6.97 -2.32
C LEU A 60 25.04 7.04 -1.36
N GLU A 61 26.26 6.88 -1.88
CA GLU A 61 27.48 6.94 -1.09
C GLU A 61 27.77 8.37 -0.59
N GLU A 62 27.65 9.37 -1.45
CA GLU A 62 27.76 10.78 -1.06
C GLU A 62 26.64 11.19 -0.11
N THR A 63 25.42 10.70 -0.33
CA THR A 63 24.27 10.96 0.54
C THR A 63 24.52 10.36 1.93
N ARG A 64 25.03 9.12 1.99
CA ARG A 64 25.40 8.43 3.23
C ARG A 64 26.46 9.20 4.01
N MET A 65 27.50 9.66 3.33
CA MET A 65 28.54 10.52 3.93
C MET A 65 27.97 11.84 4.46
N LYS A 66 27.09 12.52 3.71
CA LYS A 66 26.49 13.80 4.12
C LYS A 66 25.54 13.66 5.31
N LEU A 67 24.77 12.57 5.37
CA LEU A 67 23.82 12.31 6.44
C LEU A 67 24.46 11.70 7.70
N GLY A 68 25.75 11.34 7.64
CA GLY A 68 26.46 10.73 8.77
C GLY A 68 25.93 9.35 9.15
N VAL A 69 25.22 8.68 8.24
CA VAL A 69 24.69 7.34 8.46
C VAL A 69 25.80 6.34 8.11
N LYS A 70 26.11 5.40 9.02
CA LYS A 70 27.13 4.35 8.78
C LYS A 70 26.57 3.20 7.96
#